data_AF-A0A167FCS5-F1
#
_entry.id   AF-A0A167FCS5-F1
#
_cell.length_a   1.000
_cell.length_b   1.000
_cell.length_c   1.000
_cell.angle_alpha   90.00
_cell.angle_beta   90.00
_cell.angle_gamma   90.00
#
_symmetry.space_group_name_H-M   'P 1'
#
loop_
_entity.id
_entity.type
_entity.pdbx_description
1 polymer ?
#
loop_
_entity_poly.entity_id
_entity_poly.type
_entity_poly.pdbx_seq_one_letter_code
_entity_poly.pdbx_strand_id
1 'polypeptide(L)'
;MGVVEEVYTGPVSNERYEKNSRVVEISLDQKEAFYSRFGHSYNGDNADPVNKNFEFVWQKALELSYQEAIDILTEAEEYHDTDSNLSHELSTRIHYNLTNEKAADEMEVKSDAAMIRYWSPYAEVRSVTDPYDDHDAPIETIR
;
A
#
# COMPACT_ATOMS: atom_id res chain seq x y z
N MET A 1 -45.15 22.88 -33.73
CA MET A 1 -45.80 21.66 -33.23
C MET A 1 -44.70 20.76 -32.73
N GLY A 2 -44.60 20.62 -31.41
CA GLY A 2 -43.56 19.81 -30.77
C GLY A 2 -43.82 18.33 -30.98
N VAL A 3 -42.74 17.56 -31.08
CA VAL A 3 -42.78 16.12 -30.96
C VAL A 3 -41.82 15.76 -29.84
N VAL A 4 -42.42 15.19 -28.80
CA VAL A 4 -41.80 14.59 -27.61
C VAL A 4 -41.06 13.31 -28.04
N GLU A 5 -39.81 13.13 -27.63
CA GLU A 5 -39.15 11.82 -27.68
C GLU A 5 -39.05 11.25 -26.26
N GLU A 6 -39.63 10.06 -26.12
CA GLU A 6 -39.74 9.27 -24.90
C GLU A 6 -38.38 8.73 -24.45
N VAL A 7 -38.15 8.77 -23.13
CA VAL A 7 -37.04 8.09 -22.47
C VAL A 7 -37.36 6.60 -22.40
N TYR A 8 -36.67 5.78 -23.21
CA TYR A 8 -36.77 4.33 -23.13
C TYR A 8 -35.71 3.77 -22.18
N THR A 9 -36.17 3.27 -21.02
CA THR A 9 -35.38 2.47 -20.07
C THR A 9 -35.43 1.00 -20.50
N GLY A 10 -34.32 0.47 -21.00
CA GLY A 10 -34.14 -0.97 -21.30
C GLY A 10 -32.90 -1.52 -20.56
N PRO A 11 -32.90 -2.81 -20.19
CA PRO A 11 -31.91 -3.36 -19.27
C PRO A 11 -30.54 -3.48 -19.94
N VAL A 12 -29.51 -2.89 -19.33
CA VAL A 12 -28.12 -3.14 -19.73
C VAL A 12 -27.81 -4.57 -19.31
N SER A 13 -27.69 -5.45 -20.31
CA SER A 13 -27.47 -6.88 -20.13
C SER A 13 -26.14 -7.17 -19.43
N ASN A 14 -26.26 -7.91 -18.33
CA ASN A 14 -25.18 -8.57 -17.61
C ASN A 14 -24.59 -9.71 -18.46
N GLU A 15 -23.53 -9.44 -19.23
CA GLU A 15 -22.74 -10.51 -19.88
C GLU A 15 -21.23 -10.31 -19.76
N ARG A 16 -20.75 -9.43 -18.86
CA ARG A 16 -19.30 -9.18 -18.66
C ARG A 16 -18.73 -9.65 -17.31
N TYR A 17 -19.50 -10.38 -16.50
CA TYR A 17 -19.11 -10.69 -15.12
C TYR A 17 -18.58 -12.12 -14.83
N GLU A 18 -18.34 -12.96 -15.83
CA GLU A 18 -17.99 -14.38 -15.53
C GLU A 18 -16.55 -14.80 -15.85
N LYS A 19 -15.60 -13.88 -16.06
CA LYS A 19 -14.19 -14.26 -16.30
C LYS A 19 -13.13 -13.58 -15.42
N ASN A 20 -13.56 -12.80 -14.42
CA ASN A 20 -12.64 -12.04 -13.55
C ASN A 20 -12.63 -12.47 -12.07
N SER A 21 -13.41 -13.47 -11.67
CA SER A 21 -13.57 -13.81 -10.24
C SER A 21 -12.26 -14.24 -9.56
N ARG A 22 -11.42 -15.03 -10.24
CA ARG A 22 -10.16 -15.52 -9.66
C ARG A 22 -9.04 -14.49 -9.51
N VAL A 23 -9.02 -13.45 -10.35
CA VAL A 23 -8.00 -12.38 -10.28
C VAL A 23 -8.39 -11.34 -9.23
N VAL A 24 -9.69 -11.13 -9.02
CA VAL A 24 -10.21 -10.16 -8.04
C VAL A 24 -10.16 -10.71 -6.62
N GLU A 25 -10.47 -12.00 -6.41
CA GLU A 25 -10.41 -12.64 -5.07
C GLU A 25 -9.01 -12.62 -4.46
N ILE A 26 -7.97 -12.92 -5.26
CA ILE A 26 -6.58 -12.88 -4.80
C ILE A 26 -6.20 -11.46 -4.32
N SER A 27 -6.75 -10.41 -4.94
CA SER A 27 -6.38 -9.02 -4.60
C SER A 27 -6.97 -8.54 -3.28
N LEU A 28 -8.18 -8.97 -2.91
CA LEU A 28 -8.84 -8.43 -1.71
C LEU A 28 -8.26 -9.05 -0.45
N ASP A 29 -8.06 -10.37 -0.42
CA ASP A 29 -7.46 -11.06 0.72
C ASP A 29 -6.02 -10.59 0.97
N GLN A 30 -5.24 -10.41 -0.10
CA GLN A 30 -3.88 -9.87 0.00
C GLN A 30 -3.87 -8.42 0.48
N LYS A 31 -4.85 -7.62 0.04
CA LYS A 31 -5.01 -6.24 0.49
C LYS A 31 -5.44 -6.18 1.96
N GLU A 32 -6.38 -7.00 2.40
CA GLU A 32 -6.74 -7.10 3.82
C GLU A 32 -5.57 -7.55 4.68
N ALA A 33 -4.76 -8.51 4.20
CA ALA A 33 -3.52 -8.93 4.85
C ALA A 33 -2.50 -7.79 4.92
N PHE A 34 -2.35 -7.00 3.85
CA PHE A 34 -1.50 -5.81 3.83
C PHE A 34 -1.93 -4.78 4.89
N TYR A 35 -3.22 -4.41 4.94
CA TYR A 35 -3.74 -3.47 5.94
C TYR A 35 -3.52 -4.00 7.37
N SER A 36 -3.85 -5.27 7.59
CA SER A 36 -3.73 -5.91 8.90
C SER A 36 -2.28 -5.96 9.39
N ARG A 37 -1.32 -6.15 8.48
CA ARG A 37 0.12 -6.14 8.78
C ARG A 37 0.60 -4.84 9.41
N PHE A 38 -0.08 -3.74 9.12
CA PHE A 38 0.24 -2.42 9.66
C PHE A 38 -0.77 -1.94 10.72
N GLY A 39 -1.63 -2.84 11.22
CA GLY A 39 -2.56 -2.55 12.31
C GLY A 39 -3.85 -1.84 11.88
N HIS A 40 -4.18 -1.87 10.58
CA HIS A 40 -5.38 -1.23 10.03
C HIS A 40 -6.35 -2.25 9.44
N SER A 41 -7.63 -1.90 9.37
CA SER A 41 -8.64 -2.71 8.67
C SER A 41 -9.02 -2.04 7.37
N TYR A 42 -9.11 -2.81 6.29
CA TYR A 42 -9.63 -2.30 5.03
C TYR A 42 -11.14 -2.07 5.16
N ASN A 43 -11.60 -0.84 4.90
CA ASN A 43 -13.02 -0.47 4.99
C ASN A 43 -13.67 -0.20 3.62
N GLY A 44 -12.90 -0.29 2.53
CA GLY A 44 -13.37 -0.05 1.16
C GLY A 44 -13.80 1.38 0.85
N ASP A 45 -13.70 2.32 1.80
CA ASP A 45 -14.07 3.71 1.61
C ASP A 45 -12.86 4.53 1.14
N ASN A 46 -12.81 4.84 -0.16
CA ASN A 46 -11.74 5.65 -0.75
C ASN A 46 -11.80 7.14 -0.35
N ALA A 47 -12.86 7.58 0.34
CA ALA A 47 -12.91 8.93 0.93
C ALA A 47 -12.20 8.98 2.30
N ASP A 48 -11.94 7.84 2.94
CA ASP A 48 -11.13 7.75 4.15
C ASP A 48 -9.65 8.02 3.80
N PRO A 49 -9.03 9.06 4.38
CA PRO A 49 -7.62 9.37 4.16
C PRO A 49 -6.70 8.19 4.48
N VAL A 50 -7.03 7.38 5.50
CA VAL A 50 -6.23 6.21 5.87
C VAL A 50 -6.24 5.19 4.74
N ASN A 51 -7.42 4.84 4.23
CA ASN A 51 -7.56 3.91 3.13
C ASN A 51 -6.84 4.42 1.86
N LYS A 52 -6.97 5.71 1.56
CA LYS A 52 -6.27 6.34 0.42
C LYS A 52 -4.75 6.22 0.53
N ASN A 53 -4.18 6.45 1.71
CA ASN A 53 -2.73 6.37 1.93
C ASN A 53 -2.22 4.92 1.82
N PHE A 54 -2.94 3.98 2.41
CA PHE A 54 -2.61 2.56 2.27
C PHE A 54 -2.78 2.06 0.83
N GLU A 55 -3.79 2.54 0.10
CA GLU A 55 -3.98 2.22 -1.32
C GLU A 55 -2.79 2.66 -2.17
N PHE A 56 -2.27 3.86 -1.90
CA PHE A 56 -1.08 4.35 -2.58
C PHE A 56 0.13 3.44 -2.37
N VAL A 57 0.41 3.11 -1.11
CA VAL A 57 1.56 2.25 -0.77
C VAL A 57 1.36 0.85 -1.33
N TRP A 58 0.14 0.32 -1.30
CA TRP A 58 -0.20 -0.96 -1.92
C TRP A 58 0.10 -0.96 -3.42
N GLN A 59 -0.30 0.08 -4.15
CA GLN A 59 0.00 0.22 -5.58
C GLN A 59 1.51 0.30 -5.82
N LYS A 60 2.25 1.03 -4.96
CA LYS A 60 3.72 1.06 -5.03
C LYS A 60 4.35 -0.30 -4.75
N ALA A 61 3.80 -1.09 -3.84
CA ALA A 61 4.26 -2.46 -3.60
C ALA A 61 4.07 -3.35 -4.84
N LEU A 62 2.95 -3.19 -5.57
CA LEU A 62 2.72 -3.92 -6.81
C LEU A 62 3.65 -3.49 -7.96
N GLU A 63 4.09 -2.23 -7.97
CA GLU A 63 5.04 -1.69 -8.96
C GLU A 63 6.49 -2.16 -8.73
N LEU A 64 6.87 -2.49 -7.48
CA LEU A 64 8.21 -2.96 -7.15
C LEU A 64 8.49 -4.36 -7.71
N SER A 65 9.67 -4.54 -8.28
CA SER A 65 10.23 -5.88 -8.46
C SER A 65 10.70 -6.46 -7.12
N TYR A 66 10.82 -7.79 -7.05
CA TYR A 66 11.33 -8.43 -5.84
C TYR A 66 12.76 -7.97 -5.50
N GLN A 67 13.61 -7.81 -6.51
CA GLN A 67 14.99 -7.35 -6.28
C GLN A 67 15.03 -5.92 -5.74
N GLU A 68 14.26 -5.00 -6.30
CA GLU A 68 14.17 -3.63 -5.76
C GLU A 68 13.67 -3.62 -4.32
N ALA A 69 12.72 -4.49 -3.98
CA ALA A 69 12.25 -4.61 -2.61
C ALA A 69 13.36 -5.10 -1.66
N ILE A 70 14.14 -6.11 -2.06
CA ILE A 70 15.30 -6.58 -1.29
C ILE A 70 16.36 -5.48 -1.13
N ASP A 71 16.65 -4.73 -2.20
CA ASP A 71 17.63 -3.64 -2.15
C ASP A 71 17.18 -2.54 -1.16
N ILE A 72 15.89 -2.16 -1.19
CA ILE A 72 15.31 -1.20 -0.23
C ILE A 72 15.39 -1.74 1.21
N LEU A 73 15.06 -3.01 1.43
CA LEU A 73 15.11 -3.61 2.77
C LEU A 73 16.54 -3.71 3.30
N THR A 74 17.50 -3.99 2.43
CA THR A 74 18.93 -4.04 2.79
C THR A 74 19.42 -2.66 3.21
N GLU A 75 19.10 -1.62 2.43
CA GLU A 75 19.41 -0.22 2.78
C GLU A 75 18.75 0.18 4.10
N ALA A 76 17.50 -0.23 4.32
CA ALA A 76 16.77 0.06 5.54
C ALA A 76 17.38 -0.63 6.78
N GLU A 77 17.80 -1.89 6.65
CA GLU A 77 18.47 -2.62 7.74
C GLU A 77 19.78 -1.92 8.14
N GLU A 78 20.60 -1.52 7.16
CA GLU A 78 21.86 -0.81 7.41
C GLU A 78 21.63 0.57 8.03
N TYR A 79 20.67 1.34 7.50
CA TYR A 79 20.39 2.70 7.96
C TYR A 79 19.79 2.73 9.37
N HIS A 80 18.97 1.75 9.73
CA HIS A 80 18.25 1.69 11.00
C HIS A 80 18.83 0.70 12.03
N ASP A 81 19.99 0.08 11.80
CA ASP A 81 20.59 -0.93 12.70
C ASP A 81 20.68 -0.48 14.17
N THR A 82 20.94 0.81 14.40
CA THR A 82 21.06 1.38 15.76
C THR A 82 19.85 2.19 16.20
N ASP A 83 18.78 2.19 15.42
CA ASP A 83 17.62 3.06 15.64
C ASP A 83 16.64 2.45 16.65
N SER A 84 16.65 2.97 17.87
CA SER A 84 15.75 2.55 18.94
C SER A 84 14.28 2.94 18.70
N ASN A 85 13.99 3.84 17.74
CA ASN A 85 12.63 4.25 17.41
C ASN A 85 11.98 3.34 16.36
N LEU A 86 12.76 2.50 15.67
CA LEU A 86 12.22 1.51 14.76
C LEU A 86 11.54 0.40 15.57
N SER A 87 10.31 0.02 15.19
CA SER A 87 9.63 -1.09 15.84
C SER A 87 10.47 -2.37 15.76
N HIS A 88 10.67 -3.02 16.90
CA HIS A 88 11.40 -4.30 16.96
C HIS A 88 10.76 -5.36 16.07
N GLU A 89 9.43 -5.34 15.92
CA GLU A 89 8.70 -6.24 15.02
C GLU A 89 9.09 -6.01 13.56
N LEU A 90 9.15 -4.74 13.13
CA LEU A 90 9.55 -4.38 11.76
C LEU A 90 11.02 -4.75 11.50
N SER A 91 11.93 -4.40 12.41
CA SER A 91 13.34 -4.76 12.29
C SER A 91 13.55 -6.28 12.19
N THR A 92 12.90 -7.06 13.07
CA THR A 92 12.97 -8.53 13.04
C THR A 92 12.45 -9.09 11.72
N ARG A 93 11.38 -8.49 11.18
CA ARG A 93 10.76 -8.91 9.92
C ARG A 93 11.66 -8.62 8.72
N ILE A 94 12.27 -7.43 8.66
CA ILE A 94 13.26 -7.06 7.64
C ILE A 94 14.41 -8.07 7.66
N HIS A 95 15.01 -8.30 8.83
CA HIS A 95 16.12 -9.25 8.97
C HIS A 95 15.73 -10.67 8.54
N TYR A 96 14.54 -11.13 8.94
CA TYR A 96 14.02 -12.44 8.57
C TYR A 96 13.84 -12.57 7.06
N ASN A 97 13.28 -11.55 6.40
CA ASN A 97 13.04 -11.53 4.95
C ASN A 97 14.35 -11.55 4.16
N LEU A 98 15.37 -10.84 4.62
CA LEU A 98 16.69 -10.80 3.98
C LEU A 98 17.47 -12.12 4.18
N THR A 99 17.34 -12.75 5.34
CA THR A 99 18.06 -13.98 5.66
C THR A 99 17.40 -15.24 5.07
N ASN A 100 16.07 -15.24 4.93
CA ASN A 100 15.30 -16.43 4.54
C ASN A 100 14.50 -16.20 3.24
N GLU A 101 15.21 -15.88 2.15
CA GLU A 101 14.62 -15.61 0.82
C GLU A 101 13.55 -16.64 0.38
N LYS A 102 13.76 -17.93 0.68
CA LYS A 102 12.83 -19.01 0.31
C LYS A 102 11.56 -19.11 1.16
N ALA A 103 11.56 -18.50 2.34
CA ALA A 103 10.43 -18.53 3.28
C ALA A 103 9.63 -17.22 3.27
N ALA A 104 10.20 -16.14 2.74
CA ALA A 104 9.53 -14.86 2.65
C ALA A 104 8.56 -14.85 1.46
N ASP A 105 7.32 -14.46 1.71
CA ASP A 105 6.34 -14.23 0.65
C ASP A 105 6.71 -12.94 -0.12
N GLU A 106 6.70 -13.00 -1.45
CA GLU A 106 7.14 -11.88 -2.31
C GLU A 106 6.32 -10.61 -2.05
N MET A 107 5.01 -10.73 -1.84
CA MET A 107 4.14 -9.59 -1.60
C MET A 107 4.43 -8.96 -0.24
N GLU A 108 4.78 -9.76 0.75
CA GLU A 108 5.18 -9.28 2.07
C GLU A 108 6.47 -8.45 2.01
N VAL A 109 7.50 -8.95 1.33
CA VAL A 109 8.77 -8.24 1.12
C VAL A 109 8.52 -6.90 0.43
N LYS A 110 7.73 -6.91 -0.65
CA LYS A 110 7.36 -5.69 -1.38
C LYS A 110 6.54 -4.71 -0.54
N SER A 111 5.67 -5.22 0.32
CA SER A 111 4.83 -4.40 1.20
C SER A 111 5.67 -3.65 2.22
N ASP A 112 6.61 -4.34 2.88
CA ASP A 112 7.52 -3.71 3.83
C ASP A 112 8.45 -2.70 3.14
N ALA A 113 9.00 -3.06 1.97
CA ALA A 113 9.83 -2.16 1.17
C ALA A 113 9.07 -0.91 0.74
N ALA A 114 7.84 -1.06 0.22
CA ALA A 114 7.03 0.07 -0.21
C ALA A 114 6.66 1.00 0.96
N MET A 115 6.34 0.43 2.12
CA MET A 115 6.02 1.21 3.32
C MET A 115 7.20 2.07 3.76
N ILE A 116 8.41 1.52 3.73
CA ILE A 116 9.64 2.22 4.10
C ILE A 116 9.96 3.31 3.07
N ARG A 117 9.87 2.98 1.78
CA ARG A 117 10.32 3.87 0.69
C ARG A 117 9.37 5.02 0.40
N TYR A 118 8.06 4.78 0.48
CA TYR A 118 7.04 5.71 -0.02
C TYR A 118 6.17 6.35 1.07
N TRP A 119 6.37 6.00 2.35
CA TRP A 119 5.66 6.67 3.43
C TRP A 119 6.55 6.87 4.65
N SER A 120 6.69 5.85 5.50
CA SER A 120 7.58 5.88 6.66
C SER A 120 7.58 4.52 7.36
N PRO A 121 8.73 4.04 7.86
CA PRO A 121 8.77 2.87 8.74
C PRO A 121 8.10 3.12 10.10
N TYR A 122 8.00 4.38 10.54
CA TYR A 122 7.53 4.74 11.88
C TYR A 122 6.02 5.02 11.89
N ALA A 123 5.27 4.25 12.68
CA ALA A 123 3.83 4.42 12.81
C ALA A 123 3.42 5.82 13.30
N GLU A 124 4.17 6.39 14.25
CA GLU A 124 3.95 7.75 14.77
C GLU A 124 4.05 8.80 13.65
N VAL A 125 5.05 8.68 12.77
CA VAL A 125 5.23 9.61 11.64
C VAL A 125 4.10 9.44 10.63
N ARG A 126 3.69 8.20 10.33
CA ARG A 126 2.55 7.91 9.43
C ARG A 126 1.23 8.50 9.94
N SER A 127 1.07 8.72 11.24
CA SER A 127 -0.16 9.30 11.80
C SER A 127 -0.35 10.79 11.49
N VAL A 128 0.72 11.49 11.12
CA VAL A 128 0.74 12.94 10.90
C VAL A 128 1.24 13.35 9.51
N THR A 129 1.58 12.39 8.65
CA THR A 129 2.09 12.61 7.29
C THR A 129 1.28 11.84 6.26
N ASP A 130 1.24 12.36 5.05
CA ASP A 130 0.61 11.71 3.90
C ASP A 130 1.72 11.24 2.92
N PRO A 131 1.68 10.00 2.39
CA PRO A 131 2.63 9.57 1.35
C PRO A 131 2.55 10.39 0.04
N TYR A 132 1.53 11.23 -0.14
CA TYR A 132 1.43 12.22 -1.21
C TYR A 132 2.10 13.57 -0.88
N ASP A 133 2.67 13.74 0.31
CA ASP A 133 3.33 14.99 0.70
C ASP A 133 4.49 15.34 -0.25
N ASP A 134 4.56 16.62 -0.63
CA ASP A 134 5.61 17.12 -1.53
C ASP A 134 6.93 17.31 -0.76
N HIS A 135 7.91 16.46 -1.08
CA HIS A 135 9.24 16.50 -0.47
C HIS A 135 10.08 17.74 -0.88
N ASP A 136 9.72 18.41 -1.97
CA ASP A 136 10.41 19.63 -2.45
C ASP A 136 9.75 20.91 -1.90
N ALA A 137 8.64 20.79 -1.17
CA ALA A 137 7.96 21.93 -0.59
C ALA A 137 8.90 22.65 0.41
N PRO A 138 9.06 23.99 0.29
CA PRO A 138 9.94 24.72 1.19
C PRO A 138 9.42 24.66 2.63
N ILE A 139 10.25 24.19 3.55
CA ILE A 139 9.98 24.26 4.99
C ILE A 139 10.15 25.69 5.50
N GLU A 140 9.11 26.50 5.33
CA GLU A 140 9.08 27.84 5.91
C GLU A 140 8.93 27.75 7.43
N THR A 141 10.06 27.84 8.16
CA THR A 141 9.98 28.25 9.55
C THR A 141 9.79 29.76 9.58
N ILE A 142 8.61 30.23 9.99
CA ILE A 142 8.45 31.63 10.41
C ILE A 142 9.36 31.83 11.62
N ARG A 143 10.35 32.72 11.50
CA ARG A 143 11.28 33.10 12.56
C ARG A 143 11.10 34.57 12.90
#